data_AF-A0A1H6Z9N5-F1
#
_entry.id   AF-A0A1H6Z9N5-F1
#
_cell.length_a   1.000
_cell.length_b   1.000
_cell.length_c   1.000
_cell.angle_alpha   90.00
_cell.angle_beta   90.00
_cell.angle_gamma   90.00
#
_symmetry.space_group_name_H-M   'P 1'
#
loop_
_entity.id
_entity.type
_entity.pdbx_description
1 polymer ?
#
loop_
_entity_poly.entity_id
_entity_poly.type
_entity_poly.pdbx_seq_one_letter_code
_entity_poly.pdbx_strand_id
1 'polypeptide(L)'
;MSEPSWSARAQPVAGWYADPGHPGFLRYWDGAAWTEHSRLATAPEAPRERKHRLGTAAVLGIIASVALLGVALVAIAIAAQRQEMSERAPDQPTHVVAVETSSP
;
A
#
# COMPACT_ATOMS: atom_id res chain seq x y z
N MET A 1 50.51 36.66 -6.73
CA MET A 1 49.46 35.65 -6.48
C MET A 1 49.15 35.66 -4.99
N SER A 2 47.97 36.12 -4.58
CA SER A 2 47.49 35.97 -3.21
C SER A 2 46.74 34.66 -3.12
N GLU A 3 47.20 33.71 -2.31
CA GLU A 3 46.47 32.47 -2.09
C GLU A 3 45.20 32.74 -1.27
N PRO A 4 44.04 32.17 -1.64
CA PRO A 4 42.83 32.30 -0.84
C PRO A 4 43.01 31.56 0.50
N SER A 5 42.90 32.29 1.61
CA SER A 5 43.00 31.79 2.98
C SER A 5 41.77 30.95 3.37
N TRP A 6 41.55 29.80 2.73
CA TRP A 6 40.41 28.93 3.04
C TRP A 6 40.64 27.96 4.22
N SER A 7 41.75 28.07 4.95
CA SER A 7 42.09 27.13 6.03
C SER A 7 41.37 27.38 7.36
N ALA A 8 40.16 27.94 7.35
CA ALA A 8 39.28 27.89 8.51
C ALA A 8 38.71 26.47 8.65
N ARG A 9 39.54 25.51 9.09
CA ARG A 9 39.08 24.15 9.38
C ARG A 9 38.12 24.22 10.56
N ALA A 10 36.83 24.04 10.30
CA ALA A 10 35.85 23.83 11.34
C ALA A 10 36.31 22.63 12.17
N GLN A 11 36.59 22.87 13.46
CA GLN A 11 36.98 21.79 14.36
C GLN A 11 35.79 20.84 14.54
N PRO A 12 36.03 19.52 14.60
CA PRO A 12 34.96 18.55 14.83
C PRO A 12 34.31 18.83 16.19
N VAL A 13 32.98 18.88 16.20
CA VAL A 13 32.18 19.00 17.41
C VAL A 13 32.23 17.71 18.23
N ALA A 14 31.90 17.76 19.52
CA ALA A 14 31.86 16.57 20.35
C ALA A 14 30.86 15.54 19.78
N GLY A 15 31.26 14.26 19.69
CA GLY A 15 30.45 13.23 19.06
C GLY A 15 31.18 11.89 18.83
N TRP A 16 30.45 10.94 18.24
CA TRP A 16 31.00 9.63 17.86
C TRP A 16 31.51 9.66 16.42
N TYR A 17 32.75 9.23 16.23
CA TYR A 17 33.42 9.20 14.93
C TYR A 17 34.08 7.84 14.72
N ALA A 18 34.39 7.48 13.47
CA ALA A 18 35.07 6.22 13.16
C ALA A 18 36.46 6.16 13.82
N ASP A 19 36.79 5.03 14.45
CA ASP A 19 38.12 4.80 15.03
C ASP A 19 39.11 4.40 13.90
N PRO A 20 40.14 5.21 13.60
CA PRO A 20 41.14 4.87 12.58
C PRO A 20 41.98 3.64 12.94
N GLY A 21 42.13 3.34 14.24
CA GLY A 21 42.91 2.21 14.74
C GLY A 21 42.13 0.90 14.80
N HIS A 22 40.80 0.98 14.86
CA HIS A 22 39.91 -0.17 14.98
C HIS A 22 38.75 -0.08 13.98
N PRO A 23 38.94 -0.56 12.75
CA PRO A 23 37.88 -0.59 11.74
C PRO A 23 36.62 -1.26 12.29
N GLY A 24 35.46 -0.62 12.09
CA GLY A 24 34.18 -1.10 12.62
C GLY A 24 33.87 -0.66 14.06
N PHE A 25 34.70 0.17 14.66
CA PHE A 25 34.40 0.83 15.94
C PHE A 25 34.21 2.34 15.76
N LEU A 26 33.43 2.92 16.65
CA LEU A 26 33.32 4.35 16.85
C LEU A 26 34.02 4.73 18.15
N ARG A 27 34.80 5.81 18.13
CA ARG A 27 35.42 6.43 19.30
C ARG A 27 34.79 7.79 19.55
N TYR A 28 34.66 8.19 20.81
CA TYR A 28 34.06 9.47 21.15
C TYR A 28 35.11 10.58 21.18
N TRP A 29 34.86 11.65 20.42
CA TRP A 29 35.59 12.93 20.44
C TRP A 29 34.85 13.91 21.35
N ASP A 30 35.56 14.57 22.27
CA ASP A 30 34.93 15.50 23.23
C ASP A 30 34.94 16.97 22.76
N GLY A 31 35.49 17.26 21.57
CA GLY A 31 35.68 18.62 21.06
C GLY A 31 37.14 19.09 21.11
N ALA A 32 37.99 18.45 21.91
CA ALA A 32 39.41 18.77 22.05
C ALA A 32 40.33 17.54 21.88
N ALA A 33 39.88 16.36 22.31
CA ALA A 33 40.63 15.11 22.24
C ALA A 33 39.72 13.87 22.06
N TRP A 34 40.34 12.76 21.65
CA TRP A 34 39.71 11.45 21.64
C TRP A 34 39.66 10.87 23.06
N THR A 35 38.49 10.43 23.50
CA THR A 35 38.31 9.80 24.82
C THR A 35 38.48 8.28 24.73
N GLU A 36 38.58 7.57 25.86
CA GLU A 36 38.67 6.10 25.89
C GLU A 36 37.32 5.39 25.58
N HIS A 37 36.23 6.14 25.40
CA HIS A 37 34.94 5.56 25.06
C HIS A 37 34.93 5.10 23.61
N SER A 38 34.80 3.78 23.43
CA SER A 38 34.61 3.14 22.14
C SER A 38 33.37 2.26 22.16
N ARG A 39 32.74 2.11 21.00
CA ARG A 39 31.63 1.18 20.80
C ARG A 39 31.72 0.56 19.42
N LEU A 40 31.16 -0.63 19.24
CA LEU A 40 30.96 -1.17 17.91
C LEU A 40 30.15 -0.17 17.09
N ALA A 41 30.62 0.08 15.86
CA ALA A 41 29.80 0.74 14.87
C ALA A 41 28.68 -0.26 14.55
N THR A 42 27.57 -0.17 15.30
CA THR A 42 26.33 -0.81 14.89
C THR A 42 26.10 -0.36 13.47
N ALA A 43 26.03 -1.31 12.53
CA ALA A 43 25.70 -1.00 11.15
C ALA A 43 24.52 -0.03 11.21
N PRO A 44 24.60 1.15 10.57
CA PRO A 44 23.47 2.06 10.55
C PRO A 44 22.29 1.18 10.18
N GLU A 45 21.29 1.12 11.05
CA GLU A 45 20.09 0.36 10.78
C GLU A 45 19.62 0.91 9.45
N ALA A 46 19.91 0.17 8.36
CA ALA A 46 19.54 0.55 7.02
C ALA A 46 18.09 0.95 7.19
N PRO A 47 17.70 2.21 6.90
CA PRO A 47 16.39 2.71 7.26
C PRO A 47 15.46 1.60 6.87
N ARG A 48 14.83 0.91 7.84
CA ARG A 48 14.02 -0.25 7.50
C ARG A 48 12.96 0.38 6.66
N GLU A 49 13.14 0.26 5.35
CA GLU A 49 12.34 0.98 4.40
C GLU A 49 10.96 0.47 4.75
N ARG A 50 10.09 1.36 5.21
CA ARG A 50 8.75 1.03 5.67
C ARG A 50 7.92 0.61 4.44
N LYS A 51 8.40 -0.35 3.65
CA LYS A 51 7.79 -0.88 2.44
C LYS A 51 6.94 -2.11 2.72
N HIS A 52 7.12 -2.79 3.85
CA HIS A 52 6.37 -4.02 4.12
C HIS A 52 4.89 -3.79 4.47
N ARG A 53 4.51 -2.61 4.97
CA ARG A 53 3.10 -2.29 5.24
C ARG A 53 2.29 -2.02 3.98
N LEU A 54 2.94 -1.52 2.93
CA LEU A 54 2.26 -1.20 1.66
C LEU A 54 1.97 -2.46 0.83
N GLY A 55 2.84 -3.48 0.89
CA GLY A 55 2.65 -4.74 0.19
C GLY A 55 1.42 -5.53 0.66
N THR A 56 1.20 -5.64 1.97
CA THR A 56 0.03 -6.35 2.52
C THR A 56 -1.29 -5.63 2.20
N ALA A 57 -1.31 -4.30 2.25
CA ALA A 57 -2.49 -3.51 1.91
C ALA A 57 -2.88 -3.66 0.41
N ALA A 58 -1.88 -3.71 -0.48
CA ALA A 58 -2.12 -3.93 -1.91
C ALA A 58 -2.71 -5.31 -2.19
N VAL A 59 -2.19 -6.38 -1.57
CA VAL A 59 -2.71 -7.75 -1.76
C VAL A 59 -4.15 -7.88 -1.25
N LEU A 60 -4.45 -7.33 -0.08
CA LEU A 60 -5.83 -7.33 0.46
C LEU A 60 -6.78 -6.54 -0.44
N GLY A 61 -6.33 -5.41 -0.99
CA GLY A 61 -7.09 -4.62 -1.97
C GLY A 61 -7.43 -5.44 -3.22
N ILE A 62 -6.45 -6.13 -3.80
CA ILE A 62 -6.66 -6.97 -4.99
C ILE A 62 -7.66 -8.10 -4.70
N ILE A 63 -7.51 -8.82 -3.58
CA ILE A 63 -8.42 -9.91 -3.21
C ILE A 63 -9.85 -9.38 -3.04
N ALA A 64 -10.02 -8.24 -2.35
CA ALA A 64 -11.33 -7.62 -2.17
C ALA A 64 -11.94 -7.20 -3.51
N SER A 65 -11.17 -6.62 -4.43
CA SER A 65 -11.64 -6.24 -5.76
C SER A 65 -12.07 -7.46 -6.60
N VAL A 66 -11.31 -8.56 -6.58
CA VAL A 66 -11.66 -9.78 -7.31
C VAL A 66 -12.93 -10.42 -6.73
N ALA A 67 -13.06 -10.47 -5.40
CA ALA A 67 -14.26 -10.98 -4.75
C ALA A 67 -15.49 -10.12 -5.09
N LEU A 68 -15.36 -8.79 -5.04
CA LEU A 68 -16.44 -7.87 -5.43
C LEU A 68 -16.82 -8.02 -6.90
N LEU A 69 -15.84 -8.15 -7.80
CA LEU A 69 -16.11 -8.36 -9.22
C LEU A 69 -16.82 -9.70 -9.46
N GLY A 70 -16.40 -10.77 -8.79
CA GLY A 70 -17.07 -12.07 -8.87
C GLY A 70 -18.52 -12.02 -8.36
N VAL A 71 -18.75 -11.40 -7.20
CA VAL A 71 -20.11 -11.23 -6.65
C VAL A 71 -20.98 -10.39 -7.59
N ALA A 72 -20.45 -9.31 -8.15
CA ALA A 72 -21.18 -8.47 -9.09
C ALA A 72 -21.56 -9.24 -10.37
N LEU A 73 -20.64 -10.03 -10.94
CA LEU A 73 -20.92 -10.87 -12.11
C LEU A 73 -22.01 -11.90 -11.82
N VAL A 74 -21.97 -12.56 -10.65
CA VAL A 74 -23.01 -13.51 -10.23
C VAL A 74 -24.35 -12.81 -10.05
N ALA A 75 -24.37 -11.63 -9.42
CA ALA A 75 -25.59 -10.85 -9.23
C ALA A 75 -26.20 -10.40 -10.57
N ILE A 76 -25.37 -9.95 -11.53
CA ILE A 76 -25.81 -9.60 -12.89
C ILE A 76 -26.39 -10.82 -13.60
N ALA A 77 -25.74 -11.99 -13.52
CA ALA A 77 -26.24 -13.22 -14.11
C ALA A 77 -27.61 -13.62 -13.54
N ILE A 78 -27.77 -13.56 -12.21
CA ILE A 78 -29.06 -13.82 -11.54
C ILE A 78 -30.12 -12.79 -11.98
N ALA A 79 -29.76 -11.51 -12.07
CA ALA A 79 -30.67 -10.46 -12.51
C ALA A 79 -31.09 -10.65 -13.98
N ALA A 80 -30.17 -11.05 -14.86
CA ALA A 80 -30.44 -11.32 -16.27
C ALA A 80 -31.44 -12.48 -16.44
N GLN A 81 -31.30 -13.57 -15.67
CA GLN A 81 -32.27 -14.68 -15.71
C GLN A 81 -33.69 -14.25 -15.31
N ARG A 82 -33.84 -13.25 -14.43
CA ARG A 82 -35.17 -12.75 -14.05
C ARG A 82 -35.84 -11.95 -15.15
N GLN A 83 -35.07 -11.23 -15.98
CA GLN A 83 -35.62 -10.45 -17.10
C GLN A 83 -36.28 -11.38 -18.12
N GLU A 84 -35.61 -12.46 -18.50
CA GLU A 84 -36.17 -13.44 -19.44
C GLU A 84 -37.48 -14.06 -18.93
N MET A 85 -37.60 -14.27 -17.62
CA MET A 85 -38.84 -14.77 -17.01
C MET A 85 -39.96 -13.71 -16.95
N SER A 86 -39.62 -12.43 -16.81
CA SER A 86 -40.57 -11.31 -16.77
C SER A 86 -40.98 -10.82 -18.16
N GLU A 87 -40.10 -10.88 -19.15
CA GLU A 87 -40.43 -10.63 -20.57
C GLU A 87 -41.28 -11.76 -21.17
N ARG A 88 -41.19 -12.97 -20.60
CA ARG A 88 -42.07 -14.09 -20.90
C ARG A 88 -43.35 -14.09 -20.07
N ALA A 89 -43.62 -13.04 -19.30
CA ALA A 89 -44.98 -12.78 -18.84
C ALA A 89 -45.84 -12.56 -20.09
N PRO A 90 -46.90 -13.34 -20.29
CA PRO A 90 -47.68 -13.23 -21.51
C PRO A 90 -48.23 -11.81 -21.62
N ASP A 91 -47.90 -11.12 -22.72
CA ASP A 91 -48.89 -10.32 -23.42
C ASP A 91 -50.09 -11.25 -23.55
N GLN A 92 -51.07 -11.10 -22.66
CA GLN A 92 -52.41 -11.60 -22.86
C GLN A 92 -53.05 -10.56 -23.78
N PRO A 93 -53.04 -10.74 -25.12
CA PRO A 93 -53.97 -10.03 -25.95
C PRO A 93 -55.36 -10.45 -25.49
N THR A 94 -56.11 -9.46 -25.05
CA THR A 94 -57.55 -9.51 -24.89
C THR A 94 -58.17 -10.14 -26.14
N HIS A 95 -58.47 -11.43 -26.11
CA HIS A 95 -59.28 -12.09 -27.13
C HIS A 95 -60.48 -12.76 -26.44
N VAL A 96 -61.56 -11.97 -26.38
CA VAL A 96 -62.96 -12.36 -26.61
C VAL A 96 -63.36 -13.80 -26.31
N VAL A 97 -64.21 -13.97 -25.29
CA VAL A 97 -65.51 -14.64 -25.48
C VAL A 97 -66.57 -13.81 -24.74
N ALA A 98 -67.11 -12.82 -25.44
CA ALA A 98 -68.54 -12.54 -25.32
C ALA A 98 -69.25 -13.66 -26.09
N VAL A 99 -69.94 -14.55 -25.36
CA VAL A 99 -71.06 -15.37 -25.85
C VAL A 99 -72.06 -15.27 -24.72
N GLU A 100 -72.95 -14.28 -24.77
CA GLU A 100 -74.30 -14.42 -25.31
C GLU A 100 -75.11 -15.55 -24.65
N THR A 101 -76.11 -15.12 -23.86
CA THR A 101 -77.48 -15.66 -23.80
C THR A 101 -77.71 -17.10 -24.28
N SER A 102 -78.04 -18.01 -23.36
CA SER A 102 -79.20 -18.90 -23.55
C SER A 102 -79.57 -19.63 -22.26
N SER A 103 -80.84 -19.46 -21.87
CA SER A 103 -81.59 -20.27 -20.90
C SER A 103 -81.73 -21.73 -21.38
N PRO A 104 -82.10 -22.65 -20.50
CA PRO A 104 -83.48 -23.13 -20.53
C PRO A 104 -84.26 -22.85 -19.25
#